data_AF-K2AQR6-F1
#
_entry.id   AF-K2AQR6-F1
#
_cell.length_a   1.000
_cell.length_b   1.000
_cell.length_c   1.000
_cell.angle_alpha   90.00
_cell.angle_beta   90.00
_cell.angle_gamma   90.00
#
_symmetry.space_group_name_H-M   'P 1'
#
loop_
_entity.id
_entity.type
_entity.pdbx_description
1 polymer ?
#
loop_
_entity_poly.entity_id
_entity_poly.type
_entity_poly.pdbx_seq_one_letter_code
_entity_poly.pdbx_strand_id
1 'polypeptide(L)'
;MKLDFLKLPSDERRLYIEQAAIQRNISPVIMEKDFFVCWLLSILFESEFAESLVFKGGTSLSKIFGAINRFSEDIDLSLSPTFLGLPETAANRSQADKWWKKAEEACEIAVQTQIMSMLETSALGVLEKNEQARFEFLK
;
A
#
# COMPACT_ATOMS: atom_id res chain seq x y z
N MET A 1 3.92 6.53 11.73
CA MET A 1 5.40 6.29 11.76
C MET A 1 6.21 7.58 11.48
N LYS A 2 7.29 7.89 12.23
CA LYS A 2 8.23 8.98 11.86
C LYS A 2 9.35 8.43 10.95
N LEU A 3 9.37 8.84 9.68
CA LEU A 3 10.38 8.42 8.71
C LEU A 3 11.54 9.42 8.60
N ASP A 4 12.32 9.56 9.68
CA ASP A 4 13.51 10.43 9.65
C ASP A 4 14.55 9.95 8.63
N PHE A 5 14.53 8.65 8.26
CA PHE A 5 15.30 8.10 7.14
C PHE A 5 15.13 8.89 5.83
N LEU A 6 13.90 9.30 5.49
CA LEU A 6 13.64 10.03 4.23
C LEU A 6 14.20 11.45 4.24
N LYS A 7 14.54 11.99 5.41
CA LYS A 7 15.15 13.33 5.58
C LYS A 7 16.67 13.32 5.40
N LEU A 8 17.30 12.14 5.40
CA LEU A 8 18.74 12.04 5.20
C LEU A 8 19.15 12.49 3.79
N PRO A 9 20.40 12.92 3.59
CA PRO A 9 20.97 13.14 2.25
C PRO A 9 20.82 11.90 1.33
N SER A 10 20.75 12.13 0.00
CA SER A 10 20.53 11.06 -0.99
C SER A 10 21.63 10.00 -0.98
N ASP A 11 22.89 10.41 -0.82
CA ASP A 11 24.05 9.53 -0.68
C ASP A 11 23.98 8.66 0.59
N GLU A 12 23.54 9.22 1.71
CA GLU A 12 23.29 8.46 2.93
C GLU A 12 22.15 7.46 2.75
N ARG A 13 20.99 7.89 2.23
CA ARG A 13 19.85 6.98 1.97
C ARG A 13 20.24 5.83 1.06
N ARG A 14 21.00 6.15 0.00
CA ARG A 14 21.51 5.17 -0.95
C ARG A 14 22.37 4.12 -0.25
N LEU A 15 23.28 4.55 0.63
CA LEU A 15 24.13 3.64 1.41
C LEU A 15 23.29 2.69 2.27
N TYR A 16 22.28 3.19 2.99
CA TYR A 16 21.40 2.33 3.80
C TYR A 16 20.64 1.31 2.97
N ILE A 17 20.08 1.71 1.82
CA ILE A 17 19.37 0.80 0.91
C ILE A 17 20.33 -0.27 0.37
N GLU A 18 21.55 0.10 -0.04
CA GLU A 18 22.55 -0.86 -0.52
C GLU A 18 22.95 -1.87 0.57
N GLN A 19 23.21 -1.40 1.79
CA GLN A 19 23.56 -2.28 2.90
C GLN A 19 22.41 -3.23 3.26
N ALA A 20 21.16 -2.75 3.29
CA ALA A 20 20.00 -3.59 3.53
C ALA A 20 19.79 -4.62 2.40
N ALA A 21 19.99 -4.22 1.15
CA ALA A 21 19.92 -5.09 -0.02
C ALA A 21 20.95 -6.22 0.03
N ILE A 22 22.20 -5.91 0.39
CA ILE A 22 23.28 -6.90 0.59
C ILE A 22 22.89 -7.90 1.68
N GLN A 23 22.43 -7.43 2.85
CA GLN A 23 22.05 -8.30 3.96
C GLN A 23 20.89 -9.25 3.61
N ARG A 24 19.99 -8.81 2.75
CA ARG A 24 18.84 -9.59 2.29
C ARG A 24 19.11 -10.39 1.01
N ASN A 25 20.30 -10.26 0.42
CA ASN A 25 20.69 -10.86 -0.85
C ASN A 25 19.68 -10.56 -1.98
N ILE A 26 19.29 -9.29 -2.11
CA ILE A 26 18.41 -8.78 -3.17
C ILE A 26 19.03 -7.55 -3.83
N SER A 27 18.48 -7.10 -4.96
CA SER A 27 18.97 -5.87 -5.59
C SER A 27 18.54 -4.62 -4.81
N PRO A 28 19.34 -3.54 -4.83
CA PRO A 28 18.95 -2.26 -4.21
C PRO A 28 17.62 -1.70 -4.73
N VAL A 29 17.34 -1.88 -6.03
CA VAL A 29 16.05 -1.50 -6.64
C VAL A 29 14.88 -2.24 -5.98
N ILE A 30 15.02 -3.55 -5.75
CA ILE A 30 13.97 -4.33 -5.07
C ILE A 30 13.84 -3.89 -3.61
N MET A 31 14.95 -3.66 -2.91
CA MET A 31 14.94 -3.17 -1.53
C MET A 31 14.22 -1.82 -1.40
N GLU A 32 14.50 -0.89 -2.32
CA GLU A 32 13.84 0.43 -2.34
C GLU A 32 12.33 0.28 -2.57
N LYS A 33 11.90 -0.51 -3.57
CA LYS A 33 10.48 -0.78 -3.80
C LYS A 33 9.82 -1.38 -2.57
N ASP A 34 10.48 -2.36 -1.95
CA ASP A 34 10.00 -3.05 -0.75
C ASP A 34 9.77 -2.09 0.43
N PHE A 35 10.68 -1.14 0.62
CA PHE A 35 10.55 -0.08 1.60
C PHE A 35 9.29 0.77 1.36
N PHE A 36 9.07 1.24 0.12
CA PHE A 36 7.89 2.06 -0.21
C PHE A 36 6.58 1.27 -0.08
N VAL A 37 6.56 -0.01 -0.46
CA VAL A 37 5.40 -0.89 -0.27
C VAL A 37 5.06 -1.02 1.23
N CYS A 38 6.05 -1.32 2.06
CA CYS A 38 5.83 -1.44 3.52
C CYS A 38 5.40 -0.11 4.14
N TRP A 39 5.94 1.01 3.66
CA TRP A 39 5.54 2.32 4.13
C TRP A 39 4.10 2.68 3.72
N LEU A 40 3.70 2.45 2.47
CA LEU A 40 2.32 2.68 2.04
C LEU A 40 1.32 1.82 2.81
N LEU A 41 1.65 0.55 3.05
CA LEU A 41 0.87 -0.32 3.94
C LEU A 41 0.76 0.26 5.35
N SER A 42 1.84 0.82 5.90
CA SER A 42 1.77 1.46 7.22
C SER A 42 0.84 2.68 7.23
N ILE A 43 0.84 3.51 6.19
CA ILE A 43 -0.08 4.66 6.10
C ILE A 43 -1.53 4.16 6.08
N LEU A 44 -1.82 3.17 5.23
CA LEU A 44 -3.18 2.61 5.09
C LEU A 44 -3.71 2.04 6.40
N PHE A 45 -2.89 1.23 7.10
CA PHE A 45 -3.31 0.55 8.32
C PHE A 45 -3.09 1.37 9.61
N GLU A 46 -2.47 2.55 9.55
CA GLU A 46 -2.50 3.57 10.60
C GLU A 46 -3.65 4.60 10.39
N SER A 47 -4.35 4.55 9.26
CA SER A 47 -5.43 5.49 8.92
C SER A 47 -6.78 5.11 9.56
N GLU A 48 -7.76 6.02 9.44
CA GLU A 48 -9.16 5.76 9.84
C GLU A 48 -9.83 4.62 9.06
N PHE A 49 -9.28 4.19 7.93
CA PHE A 49 -9.82 3.12 7.10
C PHE A 49 -9.29 1.72 7.47
N ALA A 50 -8.38 1.60 8.44
CA ALA A 50 -7.70 0.35 8.77
C ALA A 50 -8.67 -0.82 9.04
N GLU A 51 -9.72 -0.57 9.84
CA GLU A 51 -10.76 -1.58 10.17
C GLU A 51 -11.64 -1.97 8.98
N SER A 52 -11.63 -1.16 7.91
CA SER A 52 -12.40 -1.41 6.69
C SER A 52 -11.56 -2.06 5.58
N LEU A 53 -10.25 -2.22 5.80
CA LEU A 53 -9.30 -2.73 4.83
C LEU A 53 -8.86 -4.15 5.20
N VAL A 54 -8.75 -5.00 4.18
CA VAL A 54 -8.13 -6.33 4.30
C VAL A 54 -6.97 -6.41 3.32
N PHE A 55 -5.77 -6.62 3.85
CA PHE A 55 -4.58 -6.89 3.05
C PHE A 55 -4.54 -8.36 2.62
N LYS A 56 -4.38 -8.60 1.31
CA LYS A 56 -4.46 -9.93 0.72
C LYS A 56 -3.41 -10.11 -0.39
N GLY A 57 -3.59 -11.16 -1.19
CA GLY A 57 -2.78 -11.42 -2.37
C GLY A 57 -1.35 -11.87 -2.08
N GLY A 58 -0.50 -11.83 -3.11
CA GLY A 58 0.86 -12.37 -3.06
C GLY A 58 1.75 -11.70 -2.03
N THR A 59 1.58 -10.39 -1.85
CA THR A 59 2.38 -9.60 -0.92
C THR A 59 2.03 -9.91 0.53
N SER A 60 0.76 -10.18 0.86
CA SER A 60 0.39 -10.68 2.19
C SER A 60 0.98 -12.07 2.48
N LEU A 61 1.01 -12.95 1.47
CA LEU A 61 1.59 -14.30 1.60
C LEU A 61 3.10 -14.26 1.84
N SER A 62 3.83 -13.33 1.22
CA SER A 62 5.27 -13.18 1.45
C SER A 62 5.57 -12.43 2.75
N LYS A 63 4.88 -11.31 3.02
CA LYS A 63 5.20 -10.41 4.14
C LYS A 63 4.70 -10.88 5.50
N ILE A 64 3.49 -11.43 5.55
CA ILE A 64 2.82 -11.76 6.80
C ILE A 64 2.94 -13.25 7.10
N PHE A 65 2.65 -14.09 6.11
CA PHE A 65 2.60 -15.53 6.30
C PHE A 65 3.94 -16.24 6.02
N GLY A 66 4.88 -15.60 5.34
CA GLY A 66 6.13 -16.23 4.91
C GLY A 66 5.92 -17.47 4.02
N ALA A 67 4.75 -17.59 3.38
CA ALA A 67 4.33 -18.76 2.63
C ALA A 67 5.01 -18.85 1.25
N ILE A 68 5.52 -17.74 0.74
CA ILE A 68 6.28 -17.66 -0.51
C ILE A 68 7.51 -16.80 -0.31
N ASN A 69 8.62 -17.17 -0.97
CA ASN A 69 9.89 -16.46 -0.89
C ASN A 69 10.22 -15.75 -2.21
N ARG A 70 9.35 -14.80 -2.59
CA ARG A 70 9.57 -13.90 -3.74
C ARG A 70 9.21 -12.47 -3.36
N PHE A 71 9.86 -11.51 -4.01
CA PHE A 71 9.41 -10.12 -3.97
C PHE A 71 8.06 -9.99 -4.68
N SER A 72 7.19 -9.14 -4.14
CA SER A 72 5.86 -8.84 -4.66
C SER A 72 5.63 -7.35 -4.43
N GLU A 73 5.51 -6.57 -5.50
CA GLU A 73 5.38 -5.11 -5.41
C GLU A 73 3.93 -4.64 -5.26
N ASP A 74 2.97 -5.45 -5.71
CA ASP A 74 1.55 -5.08 -5.71
C ASP A 74 0.98 -5.02 -4.28
N ILE A 75 0.09 -4.06 -4.04
CA ILE A 75 -0.69 -3.97 -2.80
C ILE A 75 -2.13 -4.36 -3.11
N ASP A 76 -2.49 -5.61 -2.82
CA ASP A 76 -3.84 -6.12 -2.98
C ASP A 76 -4.67 -5.85 -1.72
N LEU A 77 -5.72 -5.03 -1.86
CA LEU A 77 -6.63 -4.68 -0.77
C LEU A 77 -8.06 -5.09 -1.09
N SER A 78 -8.86 -5.35 -0.05
CA SER A 78 -10.31 -5.42 -0.14
C SER A 78 -10.93 -4.46 0.85
N LEU A 79 -12.04 -3.82 0.44
CA LEU A 79 -12.82 -2.93 1.30
C LEU A 79 -14.07 -3.63 1.82
N SER A 80 -14.39 -3.34 3.07
CA SER A 80 -15.60 -3.84 3.72
C SER A 80 -16.86 -3.32 3.01
N PRO A 81 -17.83 -4.19 2.66
CA PRO A 81 -19.11 -3.75 2.12
C PRO A 81 -19.85 -2.77 3.03
N THR A 82 -19.75 -2.94 4.35
CA THR A 82 -20.39 -2.04 5.31
C THR A 82 -19.80 -0.62 5.26
N PHE A 83 -18.49 -0.49 5.07
CA PHE A 83 -17.84 0.81 4.81
C PHE A 83 -18.36 1.46 3.53
N LEU A 84 -18.63 0.66 2.49
CA LEU A 84 -19.22 1.11 1.23
C LEU A 84 -20.73 1.39 1.32
N GLY A 85 -21.34 1.28 2.51
CA GLY A 85 -22.79 1.46 2.70
C GLY A 85 -23.64 0.36 2.08
N LEU A 86 -23.07 -0.84 1.90
CA LEU A 86 -23.70 -2.00 1.30
C LEU A 86 -23.89 -3.14 2.31
N PRO A 87 -24.88 -4.01 2.10
CA PRO A 87 -24.94 -5.27 2.85
C PRO A 87 -23.75 -6.15 2.47
N GLU A 88 -23.30 -6.99 3.41
CA GLU A 88 -22.16 -7.92 3.23
C GLU A 88 -22.25 -8.78 1.97
N THR A 89 -23.46 -9.18 1.59
CA THR A 89 -23.71 -9.97 0.37
C THR A 89 -25.00 -9.56 -0.31
N ALA A 90 -25.19 -10.02 -1.56
CA ALA A 90 -26.48 -9.97 -2.23
C ALA A 90 -27.56 -10.70 -1.43
N ALA A 91 -28.81 -10.24 -1.52
CA ALA A 91 -29.94 -10.86 -0.82
C ALA A 91 -30.27 -12.27 -1.35
N ASN A 92 -29.99 -12.53 -2.62
CA ASN A 92 -30.16 -13.84 -3.26
C ASN A 92 -29.33 -13.93 -4.55
N ARG A 93 -29.24 -15.14 -5.12
CA ARG A 93 -28.43 -15.43 -6.32
C ARG A 93 -28.82 -14.60 -7.54
N SER A 94 -30.11 -14.30 -7.74
CA SER A 94 -30.57 -13.51 -8.89
C SER A 94 -30.22 -12.02 -8.78
N GLN A 95 -29.84 -11.55 -7.58
CA GLN A 95 -29.39 -10.18 -7.34
C GLN A 95 -27.85 -10.05 -7.24
N ALA A 96 -27.10 -11.14 -7.39
CA ALA A 96 -25.64 -11.14 -7.26
C ALA A 96 -24.97 -10.14 -8.22
N ASP A 97 -25.32 -10.17 -9.51
CA ASP A 97 -24.73 -9.27 -10.51
C ASP A 97 -25.05 -7.81 -10.22
N LYS A 98 -26.27 -7.53 -9.74
CA LYS A 98 -26.68 -6.18 -9.37
C LYS A 98 -25.92 -5.68 -8.15
N TRP A 99 -25.67 -6.55 -7.17
CA TRP A 99 -24.88 -6.22 -5.99
C TRP A 99 -23.43 -5.93 -6.38
N TRP A 100 -22.83 -6.75 -7.24
CA TRP A 100 -21.46 -6.55 -7.71
C TRP A 100 -21.26 -5.20 -8.41
N LYS A 101 -22.17 -4.82 -9.31
CA LYS A 101 -22.09 -3.50 -9.97
C LYS A 101 -22.13 -2.35 -8.96
N LYS A 102 -23.00 -2.44 -7.95
CA LYS A 102 -23.07 -1.43 -6.88
C LYS A 102 -21.81 -1.41 -6.02
N ALA A 103 -21.26 -2.57 -5.70
CA ALA A 103 -20.02 -2.69 -4.92
C ALA A 103 -18.84 -2.10 -5.67
N GLU A 104 -18.73 -2.36 -6.97
CA GLU A 104 -17.71 -1.80 -7.85
C GLU A 104 -17.80 -0.27 -7.90
N GLU A 105 -18.98 0.27 -8.22
CA GLU A 105 -19.22 1.73 -8.26
C GLU A 105 -18.92 2.40 -6.90
N ALA A 106 -19.40 1.82 -5.80
CA ALA A 106 -19.17 2.38 -4.46
C ALA A 106 -17.69 2.30 -4.06
N CYS A 107 -17.01 1.20 -4.41
CA CYS A 107 -15.58 1.01 -4.14
C CYS A 107 -14.75 2.03 -4.92
N GLU A 108 -15.01 2.22 -6.21
CA GLU A 108 -14.31 3.21 -7.03
C GLU A 108 -14.43 4.61 -6.44
N ILE A 109 -15.65 5.02 -6.09
CA ILE A 109 -15.91 6.33 -5.47
C ILE A 109 -15.16 6.44 -4.14
N ALA A 110 -15.25 5.44 -3.26
CA ALA A 110 -14.58 5.48 -1.96
C ALA A 110 -13.05 5.54 -2.10
N VAL A 111 -12.47 4.78 -3.03
CA VAL A 111 -11.03 4.80 -3.29
C VAL A 111 -10.60 6.17 -3.81
N GLN A 112 -11.26 6.71 -4.84
CA GLN A 112 -10.88 7.98 -5.45
C GLN A 112 -11.07 9.18 -4.51
N THR A 113 -12.14 9.21 -3.74
CA THR A 113 -12.53 10.40 -2.96
C THR A 113 -12.05 10.39 -1.52
N GLN A 114 -11.84 9.22 -0.92
CA GLN A 114 -11.47 9.10 0.49
C GLN A 114 -10.04 8.54 0.63
N ILE A 115 -9.80 7.33 0.13
CA ILE A 115 -8.53 6.63 0.37
C ILE A 115 -7.38 7.31 -0.34
N MET A 116 -7.53 7.63 -1.63
CA MET A 116 -6.50 8.33 -2.40
C MET A 116 -6.21 9.72 -1.82
N SER A 117 -7.25 10.46 -1.43
CA SER A 117 -7.09 11.78 -0.81
C SER A 117 -6.29 11.70 0.50
N MET A 118 -6.59 10.71 1.35
CA MET A 118 -5.85 10.47 2.59
C MET A 118 -4.41 10.03 2.33
N LEU A 119 -4.20 9.11 1.38
CA LEU A 119 -2.89 8.61 0.99
C LEU A 119 -2.00 9.74 0.47
N GLU A 120 -2.49 10.56 -0.45
CA GLU A 120 -1.77 11.70 -1.01
C GLU A 120 -1.40 12.69 0.09
N THR A 121 -2.35 13.05 0.96
CA THR A 121 -2.12 13.96 2.07
C THR A 121 -1.02 13.43 3.00
N SER A 122 -1.09 12.16 3.35
CA SER A 122 -0.14 11.51 4.27
C SER A 122 1.24 11.35 3.64
N ALA A 123 1.32 10.93 2.37
CA ALA A 123 2.56 10.72 1.65
C ALA A 123 3.27 12.05 1.36
N LEU A 124 2.55 13.07 0.87
CA LEU A 124 3.12 14.40 0.59
C LEU A 124 3.59 15.11 1.86
N GLY A 125 2.94 14.86 2.99
CA GLY A 125 3.39 15.34 4.30
C GLY A 125 4.79 14.82 4.70
N VAL A 126 5.24 13.72 4.10
CA VAL A 126 6.55 13.11 4.37
C VAL A 126 7.55 13.34 3.24
N LEU A 127 7.13 13.24 1.97
CA LEU A 127 8.01 13.32 0.82
C LEU A 127 8.40 14.75 0.43
N GLU A 128 7.68 15.76 0.93
CA GLU A 128 7.79 17.15 0.47
C GLU A 128 7.53 17.29 -1.06
N LYS A 129 7.50 18.52 -1.60
CA LYS A 129 7.11 18.75 -3.02
C LYS A 129 8.11 18.22 -4.08
N ASN A 130 9.18 17.52 -3.69
CA ASN A 130 10.19 17.02 -4.62
C ASN A 130 10.32 15.50 -4.57
N GLU A 131 9.32 14.82 -5.12
CA GLU A 131 9.19 13.36 -5.15
C GLU A 131 10.38 12.67 -5.84
N GLN A 132 10.90 13.28 -6.92
CA GLN A 132 12.05 12.73 -7.67
C GLN A 132 13.35 12.75 -6.85
N ALA A 133 13.45 13.57 -5.81
CA ALA A 133 14.62 13.64 -4.95
C ALA A 133 14.65 12.57 -3.84
N ARG A 134 13.72 11.59 -3.86
CA ARG A 134 13.57 10.56 -2.83
C ARG A 134 13.63 9.12 -3.36
N PHE A 135 13.80 8.95 -4.67
CA PHE A 135 14.07 7.65 -5.30
C PHE A 135 15.54 7.56 -5.71
N GLU A 136 16.28 6.65 -5.09
CA GLU A 136 17.73 6.47 -5.27
C GLU A 136 18.07 5.51 -6.40
N PHE A 137 17.23 4.49 -6.61
CA PHE A 137 17.43 3.40 -7.57
C PHE A 137 16.30 3.29 -8.60
N LEU A 138 15.12 3.83 -8.30
CA LEU A 138 14.00 3.99 -9.24
C LEU A 138 14.14 5.33 -9.99
N LYS A 139 15.01 5.40 -10.99
CA LYS A 139 15.16 6.54 -11.90
C LYS A 139 15.01 6.10 -13.35
#